data_AF-A0A419JSL3-F1
#
_entry.id   AF-A0A419JSL3-F1
#
_cell.length_a   1.000
_cell.length_b   1.000
_cell.length_c   1.000
_cell.angle_alpha   90.00
_cell.angle_beta   90.00
_cell.angle_gamma   90.00
#
_symmetry.space_group_name_H-M   'P 1'
#
loop_
_entity.id
_entity.type
_entity.pdbx_description
1 polymer ?
#
loop_
_entity_poly.entity_id
_entity_poly.type
_entity_poly.pdbx_seq_one_letter_code
_entity_poly.pdbx_strand_id
1 'polypeptide(L)'
;MSFKRYGMHLQNSSSRTPFPLTQGKKWKYQSEYTLTVDGTLYEGKISETDEVTGFENVMAMNEETYFCAVVAYREKKQLMIDGSNMTFITTGRYWISSDAGTVKQQLMTDCYVDEKYTQRRTRMLLLKSIQKP
;
A
#
# COMPACT_ATOMS: atom_id res chain seq x y z
N MET A 1 7.81 -23.32 15.62
CA MET A 1 7.00 -22.13 15.91
C MET A 1 6.24 -21.73 14.65
N SER A 2 4.91 -21.75 14.69
CA SER A 2 4.04 -21.51 13.53
C SER A 2 3.58 -20.05 13.54
N PHE A 3 4.07 -19.24 12.60
CA PHE A 3 3.64 -17.85 12.39
C PHE A 3 2.23 -17.84 11.80
N LYS A 4 1.20 -18.05 12.64
CA LYS A 4 -0.19 -17.89 12.23
C LYS A 4 -0.52 -16.41 12.00
N ARG A 5 -0.72 -16.07 10.72
CA ARG A 5 -1.62 -15.05 10.17
C ARG A 5 -1.85 -13.79 11.04
N TYR A 6 -0.86 -12.92 11.17
CA TYR A 6 -1.17 -11.49 11.32
C TYR A 6 -1.52 -10.94 9.93
N GLY A 7 -2.82 -11.02 9.61
CA GLY A 7 -3.41 -10.35 8.46
C GLY A 7 -3.46 -8.86 8.72
N MET A 8 -2.34 -8.16 8.59
CA MET A 8 -2.33 -6.71 8.61
C MET A 8 -2.94 -6.18 7.31
N HIS A 9 -4.23 -5.87 7.35
CA HIS A 9 -4.86 -5.00 6.35
C HIS A 9 -4.87 -3.57 6.90
N LEU A 10 -3.80 -2.82 6.64
CA LEU A 10 -3.90 -1.36 6.67
C LEU A 10 -4.31 -0.91 5.26
N GLN A 11 -5.61 -0.69 5.07
CA GLN A 11 -6.09 0.24 4.06
C GLN A 11 -5.99 1.63 4.66
N ASN A 12 -5.14 2.49 4.10
CA ASN A 12 -5.38 3.94 4.04
C ASN A 12 -4.27 4.62 3.23
N SER A 13 -4.52 4.86 1.94
CA SER A 13 -3.73 5.81 1.15
C SER A 13 -4.57 6.88 0.44
N SER A 14 -5.92 6.77 0.45
CA SER A 14 -6.76 7.64 -0.38
C SER A 14 -6.79 9.11 0.08
N SER A 15 -6.61 9.41 1.37
CA SER A 15 -6.79 10.78 1.88
C SER A 15 -5.59 11.69 1.69
N ARG A 16 -4.44 11.17 1.22
CA ARG A 16 -3.19 11.94 1.08
C ARG A 16 -2.66 12.02 -0.34
N THR A 17 -3.34 11.37 -1.30
CA THR A 17 -2.96 11.46 -2.72
C THR A 17 -3.17 12.91 -3.19
N PRO A 18 -2.12 13.61 -3.62
CA PRO A 18 -2.25 15.01 -3.99
C PRO A 18 -2.97 15.14 -5.33
N PHE A 19 -4.02 15.95 -5.38
CA PHE A 19 -4.75 16.25 -6.61
C PHE A 19 -4.41 17.66 -7.12
N PRO A 20 -4.31 17.90 -8.44
CA PRO A 20 -4.32 16.91 -9.53
C PRO A 20 -3.06 16.03 -9.55
N LEU A 21 -3.17 14.84 -10.13
CA LEU A 21 -2.03 13.96 -10.42
C LEU A 21 -1.41 14.38 -11.75
N THR A 22 -0.11 14.66 -11.74
CA THR A 22 0.67 15.07 -12.92
C THR A 22 1.93 14.23 -13.00
N GLN A 23 2.36 13.88 -14.21
CA GLN A 23 3.56 13.06 -14.41
C GLN A 23 4.79 13.69 -13.73
N GLY A 24 5.59 12.87 -13.06
CA GLY A 24 6.77 13.28 -12.30
C GLY A 24 6.46 13.86 -10.92
N LYS A 25 5.18 14.05 -10.56
CA LYS A 25 4.80 14.52 -9.22
C LYS A 25 5.15 13.45 -8.19
N LYS A 26 5.86 13.86 -7.14
CA LYS A 26 6.29 13.00 -6.04
C LYS A 26 5.77 13.51 -4.71
N TRP A 27 5.50 12.60 -3.80
CA TRP A 27 5.21 12.95 -2.42
C TRP A 27 5.79 11.89 -1.48
N LYS A 28 5.91 12.30 -0.22
CA LYS A 28 6.41 11.46 0.85
C LYS A 28 5.51 11.61 2.05
N TYR A 29 5.39 10.53 2.80
CA TYR A 29 4.68 10.53 4.06
C TYR A 29 5.51 9.78 5.11
N GLN A 30 5.48 10.27 6.33
CA GLN A 30 6.06 9.60 7.46
C GLN A 30 5.15 9.80 8.66
N SER A 31 4.98 8.75 9.46
CA SER A 31 4.22 8.80 10.69
C SER A 31 4.68 7.73 11.66
N GLU A 32 4.39 7.96 12.92
CA GLU A 32 4.38 6.94 13.96
C GLU A 32 2.94 6.49 14.17
N TYR A 33 2.77 5.26 14.65
CA TYR A 33 1.46 4.68 14.95
C TYR A 33 1.57 3.69 16.10
N THR A 34 0.45 3.47 16.78
CA THR A 34 0.30 2.40 17.76
C THR A 34 -0.63 1.33 17.18
N LEU A 35 -0.17 0.09 17.17
CA LEU A 35 -0.98 -1.08 16.81
C LEU A 35 -1.48 -1.75 18.08
N THR A 36 -2.79 -1.97 18.16
CA THR A 36 -3.41 -2.76 19.24
C THR A 36 -3.72 -4.17 18.74
N VAL A 37 -3.18 -5.19 19.40
CA VAL A 37 -3.50 -6.61 19.14
C VAL A 37 -3.85 -7.27 20.46
N ASP A 38 -5.06 -7.82 20.57
CA ASP A 38 -5.56 -8.51 21.77
C ASP A 38 -5.37 -7.70 23.07
N GLY A 39 -5.52 -6.36 22.99
CA GLY A 39 -5.34 -5.43 24.11
C GLY A 39 -3.89 -4.97 24.35
N THR A 40 -2.91 -5.58 23.71
CA THR A 40 -1.50 -5.18 23.79
C THR A 40 -1.19 -4.09 22.77
N LEU A 41 -0.44 -3.06 23.20
CA LEU A 41 -0.02 -1.94 22.37
C LEU A 41 1.40 -2.16 21.84
N TYR A 42 1.59 -1.93 20.55
CA TYR A 42 2.88 -2.03 19.87
C TYR A 42 3.16 -0.76 19.09
N GLU A 43 4.32 -0.15 19.33
CA GLU A 43 4.74 1.05 18.62
C GLU A 43 5.35 0.71 17.26
N GLY A 44 4.98 1.50 16.27
CA GLY A 44 5.48 1.35 14.92
C GLY A 44 5.65 2.68 14.21
N LYS A 45 6.35 2.60 13.09
CA LYS A 45 6.57 3.74 12.20
C LYS A 45 6.39 3.32 10.76
N ILE A 46 5.95 4.27 9.95
CA ILE A 46 5.69 4.09 8.53
C ILE A 46 6.36 5.24 7.77
N SER A 47 6.96 4.91 6.63
CA SER A 47 7.51 5.88 5.70
C SER A 47 7.18 5.45 4.29
N GLU A 48 6.62 6.36 3.51
CA GLU A 48 6.10 6.13 2.17
C GLU A 48 6.70 7.14 1.19
N THR A 49 6.91 6.69 -0.03
CA THR A 49 7.31 7.52 -1.17
C THR A 49 6.53 7.10 -2.40
N ASP A 50 5.98 8.09 -3.08
CA ASP A 50 5.15 7.90 -4.27
C ASP A 50 5.60 8.80 -5.40
N GLU A 51 5.38 8.34 -6.64
CA GLU A 51 5.66 9.11 -7.86
C GLU A 51 4.65 8.75 -8.95
N VAL A 52 4.05 9.77 -9.59
CA VAL A 52 3.29 9.56 -10.83
C VAL A 52 4.28 9.28 -11.96
N THR A 53 4.36 8.03 -12.40
CA THR A 53 5.27 7.61 -13.47
C THR A 53 4.71 7.81 -14.87
N GLY A 54 3.40 7.99 -15.01
CA GLY A 54 2.73 8.18 -16.30
C GLY A 54 1.22 7.99 -16.20
N PHE A 55 0.57 7.81 -17.34
CA PHE A 55 -0.86 7.57 -17.44
C PHE A 55 -1.15 6.47 -18.45
N GLU A 56 -2.17 5.66 -18.21
CA GLU A 56 -2.64 4.64 -19.15
C GLU A 56 -4.12 4.31 -18.96
N ASN A 57 -4.73 3.74 -20.00
CA ASN A 57 -6.08 3.18 -19.93
C ASN A 57 -6.04 1.78 -19.32
N VAL A 58 -6.91 1.51 -18.33
CA VAL A 58 -7.03 0.21 -17.67
C VAL A 58 -8.45 -0.30 -17.80
N MET A 59 -8.62 -1.48 -18.39
CA MET A 59 -9.87 -2.22 -18.39
C MET A 59 -10.07 -2.91 -17.03
N ALA A 60 -11.19 -2.62 -16.38
CA ALA A 60 -11.57 -3.20 -15.10
C ALA A 60 -12.49 -4.43 -15.29
N MET A 61 -12.81 -5.13 -14.20
CA MET A 61 -13.67 -6.32 -14.25
C MET A 61 -15.17 -6.00 -14.42
N ASN A 62 -15.57 -4.74 -14.29
CA ASN A 62 -16.90 -4.26 -14.67
C ASN A 62 -17.00 -3.89 -16.16
N GLU A 63 -16.01 -4.30 -16.98
CA GLU A 63 -15.95 -4.05 -18.43
C GLU A 63 -15.79 -2.57 -18.81
N GLU A 64 -15.70 -1.66 -17.84
CA GLU A 64 -15.37 -0.25 -18.07
C GLU A 64 -13.85 -0.04 -18.21
N THR A 65 -13.49 0.93 -19.04
CA THR A 65 -12.09 1.38 -19.20
C THR A 65 -11.91 2.74 -18.53
N TYR A 66 -10.88 2.84 -17.68
CA TYR A 66 -10.57 4.06 -16.94
C TYR A 66 -9.21 4.61 -17.35
N PHE A 67 -9.16 5.91 -17.64
CA PHE A 67 -7.89 6.63 -17.75
C PHE A 67 -7.31 6.84 -16.36
N CYS A 68 -6.12 6.29 -16.13
CA CYS A 68 -5.50 6.21 -14.81
C CYS A 68 -4.12 6.86 -14.80
N ALA A 69 -3.81 7.59 -13.74
CA ALA A 69 -2.44 7.88 -13.35
C ALA A 69 -1.79 6.61 -12.80
N VAL A 70 -0.58 6.28 -13.26
CA VAL A 70 0.24 5.19 -12.73
C VAL A 70 1.15 5.77 -11.65
N VAL A 71 0.96 5.31 -10.42
CA VAL A 71 1.73 5.77 -9.25
C VAL A 71 2.65 4.66 -8.79
N ALA A 72 3.96 4.85 -8.94
CA ALA A 72 4.95 4.00 -8.30
C ALA A 72 4.98 4.29 -6.81
N TYR A 73 4.98 3.23 -6.00
CA TYR A 73 4.83 3.30 -4.56
C TYR A 73 5.91 2.47 -3.87
N ARG A 74 6.44 3.01 -2.77
CA ARG A 74 7.32 2.30 -1.84
C ARG A 74 7.00 2.71 -0.42
N GLU A 75 6.73 1.71 0.41
CA GLU A 75 6.54 1.85 1.85
C GLU A 75 7.59 1.04 2.60
N LYS A 76 8.07 1.60 3.70
CA LYS A 76 8.75 0.86 4.76
C LYS A 76 7.95 1.04 6.04
N LYS A 77 7.53 -0.07 6.63
CA LYS A 77 6.85 -0.13 7.91
C LYS A 77 7.73 -0.90 8.89
N GLN A 78 7.86 -0.38 10.10
CA GLN A 78 8.56 -1.03 11.20
C GLN A 78 7.65 -1.13 12.41
N LEU A 79 7.81 -2.21 13.18
CA LEU A 79 6.99 -2.52 14.34
C LEU A 79 7.82 -3.35 15.32
N MET A 80 7.83 -2.96 16.59
CA MET A 80 8.43 -3.76 17.66
C MET A 80 7.36 -4.67 18.26
N ILE A 81 7.57 -5.99 18.22
CA ILE A 81 6.70 -6.98 18.87
C ILE A 81 7.57 -7.88 19.74
N ASP A 82 7.27 -7.93 21.04
CA ASP A 82 7.91 -8.82 22.01
C ASP A 82 9.46 -8.80 21.95
N GLY A 83 10.03 -7.63 21.70
CA GLY A 83 11.49 -7.42 21.58
C GLY A 83 12.07 -7.67 20.17
N SER A 84 11.30 -8.24 19.25
CA SER A 84 11.70 -8.41 17.84
C SER A 84 11.28 -7.21 16.98
N ASN A 85 12.16 -6.81 16.06
CA ASN A 85 11.89 -5.77 15.08
C ASN A 85 11.34 -6.39 13.79
N MET A 86 10.05 -6.19 13.55
CA MET A 86 9.44 -6.52 12.27
C MET A 86 9.56 -5.36 11.29
N THR A 87 10.15 -5.61 10.12
CA THR A 87 10.21 -4.65 9.03
C THR A 87 9.49 -5.19 7.80
N PHE A 88 8.58 -4.40 7.25
CA PHE A 88 7.88 -4.68 6.00
C PHE A 88 8.32 -3.64 4.97
N ILE A 89 8.76 -4.09 3.81
CA ILE A 89 9.07 -3.23 2.67
C ILE A 89 8.08 -3.58 1.56
N THR A 90 7.14 -2.69 1.30
CA THR A 90 6.17 -2.85 0.22
C THR A 90 6.58 -1.97 -0.95
N THR A 91 6.61 -2.53 -2.15
CA THR A 91 6.82 -1.80 -3.40
C THR A 91 5.75 -2.19 -4.40
N GLY A 92 5.45 -1.29 -5.34
CA GLY A 92 4.52 -1.62 -6.41
C GLY A 92 3.96 -0.42 -7.13
N ARG A 93 2.78 -0.61 -7.72
CA ARG A 93 2.08 0.40 -8.50
C ARG A 93 0.59 0.44 -8.18
N TYR A 94 0.05 1.64 -8.18
CA TYR A 94 -1.38 1.94 -8.17
C TYR A 94 -1.78 2.57 -9.50
N TRP A 95 -2.98 2.26 -9.95
CA TRP A 95 -3.63 2.95 -11.07
C TRP A 95 -4.83 3.69 -10.53
N ILE A 96 -4.77 5.02 -10.59
CA ILE A 96 -5.74 5.91 -9.95
C ILE A 96 -6.45 6.74 -11.02
N SER A 97 -7.76 6.58 -11.12
CA SER A 97 -8.65 7.39 -11.97
C SER A 97 -9.34 8.47 -11.14
N SER A 98 -9.57 9.64 -11.72
CA SER A 98 -10.42 10.69 -11.12
C SER A 98 -11.85 10.22 -10.91
N ASP A 99 -12.33 9.28 -11.73
CA ASP A 99 -13.74 8.91 -11.81
C ASP A 99 -14.09 7.71 -10.93
N ALA A 100 -13.08 6.91 -10.56
CA ALA A 100 -13.23 5.66 -9.84
C ALA A 100 -12.26 5.46 -8.66
N GLY A 101 -11.32 6.38 -8.43
CA GLY A 101 -10.26 6.18 -7.46
C GLY A 101 -9.30 5.07 -7.91
N THR A 102 -8.97 4.11 -7.02
CA THR A 102 -8.04 3.04 -7.40
C THR A 102 -8.71 1.98 -8.27
N VAL A 103 -8.24 1.85 -9.51
CA VAL A 103 -8.72 0.87 -10.50
C VAL A 103 -7.92 -0.43 -10.44
N LYS A 104 -6.61 -0.34 -10.22
CA LYS A 104 -5.71 -1.52 -10.15
C LYS A 104 -4.61 -1.30 -9.12
N GLN A 105 -4.16 -2.39 -8.52
CA GLN A 105 -3.02 -2.43 -7.60
C GLN A 105 -2.14 -3.63 -7.94
N GLN A 106 -0.82 -3.44 -7.92
CA GLN A 106 0.16 -4.50 -8.01
C GLN A 106 1.25 -4.25 -6.99
N LEU A 107 1.28 -5.02 -5.90
CA LEU A 107 2.16 -4.81 -4.77
C LEU A 107 2.95 -6.08 -4.45
N MET A 108 4.17 -5.89 -3.97
CA MET A 108 5.05 -6.89 -3.42
C MET A 108 5.51 -6.42 -2.05
N THR A 109 5.45 -7.28 -1.03
CA THR A 109 5.88 -6.98 0.33
C THR A 109 6.91 -8.00 0.78
N ASP A 110 8.09 -7.52 1.11
CA ASP A 110 9.14 -8.30 1.76
C ASP A 110 9.06 -8.12 3.28
N CYS A 111 9.08 -9.22 4.01
CA CYS A 111 9.00 -9.24 5.47
C CYS A 111 10.36 -9.64 6.05
N TYR A 112 10.81 -8.89 7.05
CA TYR A 112 12.03 -9.12 7.79
C TYR A 112 11.73 -9.17 9.28
N VAL A 113 12.38 -10.08 10.01
CA VAL A 113 12.39 -10.14 11.47
C VAL A 113 13.83 -10.04 11.90
N ASP A 114 14.15 -9.02 12.69
CA ASP A 114 15.52 -8.75 13.14
C ASP A 114 16.50 -8.75 11.95
N GLU A 115 16.11 -8.00 10.91
CA GLU A 115 16.83 -7.82 9.63
C GLU A 115 16.98 -9.07 8.75
N LYS A 116 16.49 -10.23 9.20
CA LYS A 116 16.51 -11.47 8.43
C LYS A 116 15.27 -11.57 7.57
N TYR A 117 15.46 -11.77 6.26
CA TYR A 117 14.35 -12.03 5.35
C TYR A 117 13.60 -13.28 5.75
N THR A 118 12.28 -13.19 5.81
CA THR A 118 11.40 -14.30 6.23
C THR A 118 10.52 -14.79 5.09
N GLN A 119 9.90 -13.87 4.35
CA GLN A 119 8.96 -14.20 3.29
C GLN A 119 8.71 -13.00 2.38
N ARG A 120 8.14 -13.29 1.21
CA ARG A 120 7.60 -12.34 0.25
C ARG A 120 6.12 -12.61 0.04
N ARG A 121 5.32 -11.56 -0.06
CA ARG A 121 3.90 -11.61 -0.41
C ARG A 121 3.65 -10.75 -1.64
N THR A 122 2.88 -11.25 -2.58
CA THR A 122 2.40 -10.48 -3.73
C THR A 122 0.89 -10.28 -3.61
N ARG A 123 0.41 -9.14 -4.07
CA ARG A 123 -1.02 -8.82 -4.12
C ARG A 123 -1.32 -8.10 -5.42
N MET A 124 -2.33 -8.57 -6.14
CA MET A 124 -2.90 -7.87 -7.27
C MET A 124 -4.39 -7.66 -7.01
N LEU A 125 -4.85 -6.43 -7.19
CA LEU A 125 -6.27 -6.09 -7.16
C LEU A 125 -6.65 -5.44 -8.48
N LEU A 126 -7.85 -5.74 -8.95
CA LEU A 126 -8.49 -5.09 -10.09
C LEU A 126 -9.91 -4.73 -9.68
N LEU A 127 -10.34 -3.52 -10.03
CA LEU A 127 -11.67 -3.01 -9.71
C LEU A 127 -12.74 -3.93 -10.28
N LYS A 128 -13.68 -4.33 -9.43
CA LYS A 128 -14.81 -5.19 -9.80
C LYS A 128 -16.14 -4.45 -9.87
N SER A 129 -16.37 -3.52 -8.96
CA SER A 129 -17.54 -2.66 -8.96
C SER A 129 -17.24 -1.44 -8.10
N ILE A 130 -17.92 -0.34 -8.38
CA ILE A 130 -17.89 0.88 -7.58
C ILE A 130 -19.33 1.32 -7.32
N GLN A 131 -19.62 1.67 -6.08
CA GLN A 131 -20.84 2.38 -5.73
C GLN A 131 -20.48 3.86 -5.69
N LYS A 132 -21.11 4.65 -6.56
CA LYS A 132 -21.02 6.10 -6.52
C LYS A 132 -22.08 6.62 -5.54
N PRO A 133 -21.78 7.70 -4.78
CA PRO A 133 -22.77 8.35 -3.93
C PRO A 133 -23.99 8.82 -4.72
#